data_AF-M4SWD4-F1
#
_entry.id   AF-M4SWD4-F1
#
_cell.length_a   1.000
_cell.length_b   1.000
_cell.length_c   1.000
_cell.angle_alpha   90.00
_cell.angle_beta   90.00
_cell.angle_gamma   90.00
#
_symmetry.space_group_name_H-M   'P 1'
#
loop_
_entity.id
_entity.type
_entity.pdbx_description
1 polymer ?
#
loop_
_entity_poly.entity_id
_entity_poly.type
_entity_poly.pdbx_seq_one_letter_code
_entity_poly.pdbx_strand_id
1 'polypeptide(L)'
;MLLAALVPFFLTLPTARSANANAQAFSVLCAAYRITLQEVTKEGFGDQPQKPSTDELNDLKLVTLADKNFTNATHGDFSTPIAWTNKKAELFRTKPGMPAHKQLKRYSETKLTAVINNRITAPQQEAKTVSDKYDNANNDLNQAVVDTNTFLKAARNGANDTVDDAQAGLDTRDKACASADGSSAGKSIMSDVACLCSGASAANLCYNGNSNTAYANTCTASNAVTAWSAVKAKCKAQGTKQAPTEAQITATISALERQLGADATGVDATTILGGGASADCNGGTGVANA
;
A
#
# COMPACT_ATOMS: atom_id res chain seq x y z
N MET A 1 -0.75 26.56 -12.41
CA MET A 1 0.49 26.52 -11.61
C MET A 1 0.17 27.01 -10.21
N LEU A 2 -0.24 26.10 -9.31
CA LEU A 2 -0.33 26.39 -7.88
C LEU A 2 0.94 25.82 -7.23
N LEU A 3 1.78 26.68 -6.67
CA LEU A 3 2.85 26.26 -5.77
C LEU A 3 2.19 25.75 -4.48
N ALA A 4 2.19 24.44 -4.27
CA ALA A 4 1.91 23.85 -2.98
C ALA A 4 3.15 24.05 -2.10
N ALA A 5 3.01 24.84 -1.03
CA ALA A 5 4.05 25.05 -0.05
C ALA A 5 4.36 23.73 0.68
N LEU A 6 5.52 23.14 0.36
CA LEU A 6 6.15 22.10 1.18
C LEU A 6 6.50 22.73 2.53
N VAL A 7 5.72 22.43 3.56
CA VAL A 7 6.08 22.72 4.94
C VAL A 7 7.02 21.59 5.38
N PRO A 8 8.33 21.85 5.59
CA PRO A 8 9.21 20.86 6.16
C PRO A 8 8.85 20.67 7.63
N PHE A 9 8.33 19.50 7.98
CA PHE A 9 8.14 19.10 9.37
C PHE A 9 9.53 18.78 9.95
N PHE A 10 10.27 19.82 10.36
CA PHE A 10 11.53 19.66 11.06
C PHE A 10 11.25 19.06 12.44
N LEU A 11 11.46 17.75 12.57
CA LEU A 11 11.60 17.08 13.86
C LEU A 11 12.90 17.56 14.50
N THR A 12 12.87 18.70 15.19
CA THR A 12 13.97 19.10 16.09
C THR A 12 13.84 18.26 17.37
N LEU A 13 14.59 17.17 17.45
CA LEU A 13 14.71 16.37 18.67
C LEU A 13 15.82 16.96 19.56
N PRO A 14 15.54 17.31 20.83
CA PRO A 14 16.55 17.83 21.75
C PRO A 14 17.54 16.73 22.14
N THR A 15 18.84 17.06 22.02
CA THR A 15 19.97 16.24 22.46
C THR A 15 20.24 16.45 23.95
N ALA A 16 19.59 15.65 24.80
CA ALA A 16 19.99 15.45 26.19
C ALA A 16 20.08 13.94 26.48
N ARG A 17 21.31 13.41 26.45
CA ARG A 17 21.64 12.01 26.80
C ARG A 17 21.69 11.85 28.32
N SER A 18 20.61 11.29 28.89
CA SER A 18 20.58 10.21 29.90
C SER A 18 19.26 10.26 30.68
N ALA A 19 18.44 9.23 30.45
CA ALA A 19 17.32 8.70 31.24
C ALA A 19 16.64 7.59 30.42
N ASN A 20 16.60 7.74 29.08
CA ASN A 20 16.04 6.76 28.14
C ASN A 20 16.98 6.57 26.94
N ALA A 21 17.79 5.51 26.94
CA ALA A 21 18.80 5.29 25.89
C ALA A 21 18.19 5.09 24.49
N ASN A 22 16.96 4.58 24.42
CA ASN A 22 16.33 4.19 23.16
C ASN A 22 15.20 5.11 22.71
N ALA A 23 15.00 6.28 23.34
CA ALA A 23 13.83 7.11 23.07
C ALA A 23 13.72 7.59 21.62
N GLN A 24 14.84 7.92 20.96
CA GLN A 24 14.84 8.36 19.56
C GLN A 24 14.52 7.19 18.61
N ALA A 25 15.24 6.08 18.73
CA ALA A 25 14.96 4.85 17.99
C ALA A 25 13.50 4.38 18.18
N PHE A 26 12.99 4.40 19.42
CA PHE A 26 11.61 4.07 19.72
C PHE A 26 10.62 5.00 19.03
N SER A 27 10.87 6.32 19.04
CA SER A 27 10.01 7.29 18.36
C SER A 27 9.95 7.05 16.85
N VAL A 28 11.07 6.71 16.23
CA VAL A 28 11.14 6.41 14.79
C VAL A 28 10.41 5.11 14.47
N LEU A 29 10.62 4.05 15.23
CA LEU A 29 9.88 2.79 15.08
C LEU A 29 8.37 2.97 15.32
N CYS A 30 7.95 3.78 16.29
CA CYS A 30 6.54 4.08 16.49
C CYS A 30 5.93 4.89 15.34
N ALA A 31 6.69 5.78 14.70
CA ALA A 31 6.26 6.46 13.48
C ALA A 31 6.09 5.45 12.32
N ALA A 32 7.07 4.56 12.12
CA ALA A 32 7.01 3.48 11.14
C ALA A 32 5.82 2.54 11.38
N TYR A 33 5.60 2.17 12.63
CA TYR A 33 4.45 1.36 13.03
C TYR A 33 3.13 2.05 12.67
N ARG A 34 3.01 3.36 12.91
CA ARG A 34 1.75 4.07 12.66
C ARG A 34 1.40 4.20 11.18
N ILE A 35 2.38 4.40 10.30
CA ILE A 35 2.12 4.50 8.86
C ILE A 35 1.60 3.17 8.28
N THR A 36 1.84 2.04 8.95
CA THR A 36 1.33 0.72 8.55
C THR A 36 -0.07 0.40 9.12
N LEU A 37 -0.68 1.30 9.89
CA LEU A 37 -2.01 1.08 10.51
C LEU A 37 -3.19 1.44 9.64
N GLN A 38 -2.97 2.15 8.53
CA GLN A 38 -4.02 2.55 7.60
C GLN A 38 -3.74 1.91 6.25
N GLU A 39 -4.79 1.40 5.62
CA GLU A 39 -4.67 0.83 4.30
C GLU A 39 -4.59 1.95 3.26
N VAL A 40 -3.73 1.75 2.28
CA VAL A 40 -3.69 2.57 1.07
C VAL A 40 -4.91 2.20 0.23
N THR A 41 -5.57 3.21 -0.31
CA THR A 41 -6.68 3.07 -1.26
C THR A 41 -6.27 3.65 -2.62
N LYS A 42 -7.11 3.45 -3.65
CA LYS A 42 -6.82 3.96 -4.99
C LYS A 42 -6.65 5.47 -5.03
N GLU A 43 -7.36 6.18 -4.16
CA GLU A 43 -7.30 7.64 -4.05
C GLU A 43 -5.90 8.11 -3.65
N GLY A 44 -5.10 7.26 -2.98
CA GLY A 44 -3.69 7.53 -2.67
C GLY A 44 -2.79 7.65 -3.91
N PHE A 45 -3.24 7.18 -5.08
CA PHE A 45 -2.53 7.27 -6.35
C PHE A 45 -3.05 8.40 -7.26
N GLY A 46 -3.93 9.26 -6.74
CA GLY A 46 -4.49 10.41 -7.45
C GLY A 46 -5.77 10.11 -8.23
N ASP A 47 -6.23 11.12 -8.99
CA ASP A 47 -7.47 11.07 -9.74
C ASP A 47 -7.43 9.99 -10.83
N GLN A 48 -8.45 9.15 -10.84
CA GLN A 48 -8.59 8.10 -11.84
C GLN A 48 -9.34 8.63 -13.06
N PRO A 49 -8.80 8.49 -14.29
CA PRO A 49 -9.52 8.91 -15.48
C PRO A 49 -10.81 8.10 -15.64
N GLN A 50 -11.80 8.65 -16.35
CA GLN A 50 -12.98 7.88 -16.72
C GLN A 50 -12.61 6.91 -17.86
N LYS A 51 -13.06 5.65 -17.75
CA LYS A 51 -12.95 4.69 -18.85
C LYS A 51 -13.60 5.27 -20.12
N PRO A 52 -12.89 5.33 -21.25
CA PRO A 52 -13.48 5.72 -22.53
C PRO A 52 -14.61 4.74 -22.91
N SER A 53 -15.77 5.27 -23.28
CA SER A 53 -16.84 4.43 -23.85
C SER A 53 -16.54 4.10 -25.31
N THR A 54 -16.69 2.83 -25.66
CA THR A 54 -16.63 2.36 -27.06
C THR A 54 -18.02 2.23 -27.69
N ASP A 55 -19.08 2.36 -26.89
CA ASP A 55 -20.43 1.95 -27.27
C ASP A 55 -20.99 2.81 -28.39
N GLU A 56 -20.77 4.13 -28.34
CA GLU A 56 -21.28 5.04 -29.36
C GLU A 56 -20.67 4.76 -30.74
N LEU A 57 -19.37 4.47 -30.81
CA LEU A 57 -18.69 4.13 -32.07
C LEU A 57 -19.09 2.74 -32.57
N ASN A 58 -19.23 1.78 -31.65
CA ASN A 58 -19.74 0.44 -31.97
C ASN A 58 -21.16 0.51 -32.53
N ASP A 59 -22.05 1.21 -31.84
CA ASP A 59 -23.45 1.36 -32.22
C ASP A 59 -23.58 2.12 -33.55
N LEU A 60 -22.79 3.19 -33.75
CA LEU A 60 -22.76 3.92 -35.03
C LEU A 60 -22.28 3.03 -36.19
N LYS A 61 -21.30 2.15 -35.94
CA LYS A 61 -20.86 1.15 -36.93
C LYS A 61 -21.97 0.14 -37.23
N LEU A 62 -22.67 -0.36 -36.22
CA LEU A 62 -23.76 -1.33 -36.41
C LEU A 62 -24.92 -0.75 -37.23
N VAL A 63 -25.33 0.50 -36.98
CA VAL A 63 -26.43 1.14 -37.72
C VAL A 63 -26.05 1.61 -39.13
N THR A 64 -24.77 1.51 -39.50
CA THR A 64 -24.25 1.83 -40.85
C THR A 64 -23.80 0.59 -41.64
N LEU A 65 -24.00 -0.62 -41.10
CA LEU A 65 -23.74 -1.89 -41.81
C LEU A 65 -24.46 -1.94 -43.16
N ALA A 66 -23.96 -2.76 -44.10
CA ALA A 66 -24.73 -3.13 -45.29
C ALA A 66 -25.99 -3.91 -44.88
N ASP A 67 -27.09 -3.78 -45.64
CA ASP A 67 -28.38 -4.39 -45.31
C ASP A 67 -28.26 -5.89 -45.13
N LYS A 68 -27.53 -6.56 -46.04
CA LYS A 68 -27.26 -8.01 -45.96
C LYS A 68 -26.61 -8.43 -44.63
N ASN A 69 -25.79 -7.57 -44.03
CA ASN A 69 -25.11 -7.88 -42.78
C ASN A 69 -26.01 -7.58 -41.56
N PHE A 70 -26.86 -6.57 -41.67
CA PHE A 70 -27.76 -6.17 -40.59
C PHE A 70 -28.96 -7.13 -40.44
N THR A 71 -29.47 -7.63 -41.56
CA THR A 71 -30.62 -8.55 -41.61
C THR A 71 -30.26 -10.01 -41.32
N ASN A 72 -28.97 -10.37 -41.34
CA ASN A 72 -28.50 -11.69 -40.93
C ASN A 72 -28.96 -12.05 -39.51
N ALA A 73 -29.01 -13.35 -39.24
CA ALA A 73 -29.37 -13.88 -37.93
C ALA A 73 -28.36 -13.47 -36.85
N THR A 74 -27.09 -13.28 -37.20
CA THR A 74 -25.98 -12.97 -36.29
C THR A 74 -25.03 -11.95 -36.91
N HIS A 75 -24.24 -11.26 -36.08
CA HIS A 75 -23.20 -10.33 -36.55
C HIS A 75 -22.10 -10.11 -35.50
N GLY A 76 -20.83 -10.24 -35.90
CA GLY A 76 -19.69 -9.97 -35.02
C GLY A 76 -19.77 -10.72 -33.69
N ASP A 77 -19.70 -9.96 -32.59
CA ASP A 77 -19.78 -10.48 -31.21
C ASP A 77 -21.19 -11.01 -30.84
N PHE A 78 -22.22 -10.70 -31.64
CA PHE A 78 -23.59 -11.17 -31.46
C PHE A 78 -23.79 -12.50 -32.21
N SER A 79 -23.15 -13.55 -31.71
CA SER A 79 -23.07 -14.88 -32.33
C SER A 79 -24.35 -15.72 -32.20
N THR A 80 -25.37 -15.23 -31.50
CA THR A 80 -26.68 -15.90 -31.39
C THR A 80 -27.81 -15.02 -31.93
N PRO A 81 -28.86 -15.60 -32.52
CA PRO A 81 -30.01 -14.84 -33.04
C PRO A 81 -30.67 -13.96 -31.99
N ILE A 82 -30.76 -14.45 -30.75
CA ILE A 82 -31.34 -13.72 -29.62
C ILE A 82 -30.45 -12.52 -29.27
N ALA A 83 -29.14 -12.70 -29.13
CA ALA A 83 -28.22 -11.61 -28.81
C ALA A 83 -28.27 -10.50 -29.88
N TRP A 84 -28.29 -10.87 -31.16
CA TRP A 84 -28.34 -9.90 -32.24
C TRP A 84 -29.68 -9.17 -32.32
N THR A 85 -30.79 -9.89 -32.11
CA THR A 85 -32.13 -9.29 -32.05
C THR A 85 -32.23 -8.30 -30.88
N ASN A 86 -31.75 -8.68 -29.71
CA ASN A 86 -31.73 -7.80 -28.53
C ASN A 86 -30.86 -6.56 -28.77
N LYS A 87 -29.68 -6.71 -29.38
CA LYS A 87 -28.84 -5.56 -29.71
C LYS A 87 -29.53 -4.61 -30.69
N LYS A 88 -30.18 -5.12 -31.74
CA LYS A 88 -30.95 -4.29 -32.68
C LYS A 88 -32.08 -3.53 -31.99
N ALA A 89 -32.79 -4.17 -31.06
CA ALA A 89 -33.82 -3.50 -30.26
C ALA A 89 -33.23 -2.41 -29.36
N GLU A 90 -32.05 -2.67 -28.76
CA GLU A 90 -31.33 -1.68 -27.94
C GLU A 90 -30.92 -0.45 -28.74
N LEU A 91 -30.34 -0.64 -29.94
CA LEU A 91 -29.85 0.43 -30.80
C LEU A 91 -30.92 1.47 -31.12
N PHE A 92 -32.17 1.04 -31.30
CA PHE A 92 -33.29 1.91 -31.68
C PHE A 92 -34.25 2.21 -30.55
N ARG A 93 -33.93 1.80 -29.32
CA ARG A 93 -34.76 2.10 -28.15
C ARG A 93 -34.68 3.59 -27.85
N THR A 94 -35.83 4.26 -27.82
CA THR A 94 -35.95 5.65 -27.36
C THR A 94 -35.43 5.75 -25.92
N LYS A 95 -34.35 6.49 -25.72
CA LYS A 95 -33.80 6.76 -24.39
C LYS A 95 -34.48 8.00 -23.79
N PRO A 96 -35.15 7.90 -22.62
CA PRO A 96 -35.77 9.06 -21.97
C PRO A 96 -34.76 10.18 -21.75
N GLY A 97 -35.15 11.43 -22.05
CA GLY A 97 -34.26 12.59 -21.93
C GLY A 97 -33.22 12.75 -23.05
N MET A 98 -33.16 11.86 -24.04
CA MET A 98 -32.24 11.98 -25.18
C MET A 98 -32.90 12.74 -26.34
N PRO A 99 -32.29 13.85 -26.82
CA PRO A 99 -32.78 14.59 -27.99
C PRO A 99 -32.91 13.69 -29.22
N ALA A 100 -33.93 13.92 -30.06
CA ALA A 100 -34.20 13.10 -31.25
C ALA A 100 -33.00 12.98 -32.21
N HIS A 101 -32.17 14.03 -32.34
CA HIS A 101 -30.98 14.01 -33.19
C HIS A 101 -29.83 13.16 -32.64
N LYS A 102 -29.88 12.78 -31.36
CA LYS A 102 -28.93 11.85 -30.71
C LYS A 102 -29.45 10.41 -30.67
N GLN A 103 -30.72 10.19 -31.02
CA GLN A 103 -31.25 8.84 -31.15
C GLN A 103 -30.72 8.23 -32.45
N LEU A 104 -30.17 7.02 -32.32
CA LEU A 104 -29.71 6.28 -33.48
C LEU A 104 -30.91 5.84 -34.32
N LYS A 105 -30.73 5.91 -35.64
CA LYS A 105 -31.68 5.41 -36.62
C LYS A 105 -30.94 4.56 -37.62
N ARG A 106 -31.66 3.62 -38.25
CA ARG A 106 -31.12 2.90 -39.39
C ARG A 106 -30.98 3.87 -40.56
N TYR A 107 -29.78 3.97 -41.12
CA TYR A 107 -29.54 4.71 -42.36
C TYR A 107 -29.75 3.78 -43.55
N SER A 108 -30.38 4.28 -44.62
CA SER A 108 -30.52 3.54 -45.87
C SER A 108 -29.15 3.23 -46.48
N GLU A 109 -29.01 2.06 -47.09
CA GLU A 109 -27.75 1.68 -47.73
C GLU A 109 -27.45 2.59 -48.93
N THR A 110 -26.36 3.35 -48.83
CA THR A 110 -25.84 4.23 -49.87
C THR A 110 -24.31 4.11 -49.96
N LYS A 111 -23.71 4.63 -51.04
CA LYS A 111 -22.24 4.75 -51.12
C LYS A 111 -21.68 5.55 -49.94
N LEU A 112 -22.40 6.56 -49.45
CA LEU A 112 -21.98 7.41 -48.34
C LEU A 112 -21.99 6.64 -47.01
N THR A 113 -23.02 5.85 -46.71
CA THR A 113 -23.06 5.05 -45.48
C THR A 113 -21.98 3.97 -45.46
N ALA A 114 -21.66 3.37 -46.62
CA ALA A 114 -20.54 2.44 -46.74
C ALA A 114 -19.18 3.13 -46.45
N VAL A 115 -18.96 4.34 -46.98
CA VAL A 115 -17.76 5.13 -46.68
C VAL A 115 -17.69 5.49 -45.18
N ILE A 116 -18.81 5.90 -44.57
CA ILE A 116 -18.88 6.21 -43.14
C ILE A 116 -18.56 4.97 -42.31
N ASN A 117 -19.16 3.81 -42.61
CA ASN A 117 -18.92 2.56 -41.91
C ASN A 117 -17.42 2.17 -41.93
N ASN A 118 -16.78 2.31 -43.10
CA ASN A 118 -15.34 2.10 -43.23
C ASN A 118 -14.53 3.10 -42.40
N ARG A 119 -14.88 4.39 -42.44
CA ARG A 119 -14.18 5.44 -41.70
C ARG A 119 -14.32 5.31 -40.18
N ILE A 120 -15.41 4.74 -39.67
CA ILE A 120 -15.60 4.48 -38.23
C ILE A 120 -14.63 3.41 -37.70
N THR A 121 -14.15 2.51 -38.57
CA THR A 121 -13.32 1.38 -38.14
C THR A 121 -12.03 1.82 -37.46
N ALA A 122 -11.34 2.85 -37.97
CA ALA A 122 -10.10 3.33 -37.35
C ALA A 122 -10.34 3.97 -35.96
N PRO A 123 -11.25 4.95 -35.80
CA PRO A 123 -11.61 5.49 -34.48
C PRO A 123 -12.12 4.42 -33.50
N GLN A 124 -12.87 3.42 -33.97
CA GLN A 124 -13.31 2.31 -33.11
C GLN A 124 -12.13 1.49 -32.59
N GLN A 125 -11.16 1.18 -33.46
CA GLN A 125 -9.97 0.45 -33.06
C GLN A 125 -9.12 1.25 -32.07
N GLU A 126 -8.96 2.55 -32.30
CA GLU A 126 -8.26 3.45 -31.37
C GLU A 126 -8.98 3.51 -30.02
N ALA A 127 -10.30 3.71 -30.02
CA ALA A 127 -11.10 3.73 -28.78
C ALA A 127 -10.99 2.41 -28.01
N LYS A 128 -11.00 1.27 -28.71
CA LYS A 128 -10.75 -0.03 -28.10
C LYS A 128 -9.36 -0.10 -27.47
N THR A 129 -8.32 0.30 -28.21
CA THR A 129 -6.94 0.30 -27.69
C THR A 129 -6.79 1.18 -26.44
N VAL A 130 -7.43 2.36 -26.40
CA VAL A 130 -7.40 3.22 -25.20
C VAL A 130 -8.19 2.58 -24.05
N SER A 131 -9.35 1.98 -24.32
CA SER A 131 -10.14 1.24 -23.33
C SER A 131 -9.37 0.06 -22.73
N ASP A 132 -8.68 -0.73 -23.57
CA ASP A 132 -7.83 -1.85 -23.13
C ASP A 132 -6.65 -1.35 -22.27
N LYS A 133 -6.01 -0.24 -22.66
CA LYS A 133 -4.94 0.39 -21.87
C LYS A 133 -5.46 0.88 -20.50
N TYR A 134 -6.66 1.44 -20.47
CA TYR A 134 -7.31 1.84 -19.22
C TYR A 134 -7.54 0.64 -18.30
N ASP A 135 -8.09 -0.46 -18.83
CA ASP A 135 -8.37 -1.66 -18.05
C ASP A 135 -7.07 -2.26 -17.47
N ASN A 136 -6.01 -2.32 -18.28
CA ASN A 136 -4.69 -2.76 -17.81
C ASN A 136 -4.16 -1.85 -16.69
N ALA A 137 -4.16 -0.53 -16.90
CA ALA A 137 -3.70 0.41 -15.88
C ALA A 137 -4.52 0.35 -14.57
N ASN A 138 -5.83 0.17 -14.67
CA ASN A 138 -6.69 0.01 -13.49
C ASN A 138 -6.44 -1.33 -12.77
N ASN A 139 -6.12 -2.40 -13.50
CA ASN A 139 -5.71 -3.67 -12.91
C ASN A 139 -4.34 -3.56 -12.22
N ASP A 140 -3.37 -2.91 -12.87
CA ASP A 140 -2.06 -2.65 -12.28
C ASP A 140 -2.19 -1.81 -11.00
N LEU A 141 -3.05 -0.79 -11.01
CA LEU A 141 -3.35 0.01 -9.83
C LEU A 141 -4.00 -0.81 -8.71
N ASN A 142 -4.98 -1.66 -9.04
CA ASN A 142 -5.59 -2.58 -8.06
C ASN A 142 -4.52 -3.45 -7.41
N GLN A 143 -3.63 -4.01 -8.22
CA GLN A 143 -2.55 -4.87 -7.73
C GLN A 143 -1.56 -4.09 -6.86
N ALA A 144 -1.17 -2.89 -7.27
CA ALA A 144 -0.29 -2.02 -6.49
C ALA A 144 -0.87 -1.68 -5.10
N VAL A 145 -2.18 -1.45 -5.02
CA VAL A 145 -2.88 -1.24 -3.73
C VAL A 145 -2.81 -2.50 -2.86
N VAL A 146 -3.06 -3.67 -3.44
CA VAL A 146 -2.99 -4.96 -2.71
C VAL A 146 -1.57 -5.22 -2.22
N ASP A 147 -0.57 -5.06 -3.09
CA ASP A 147 0.83 -5.31 -2.79
C ASP A 147 1.34 -4.35 -1.73
N THR A 148 1.04 -3.06 -1.85
CA THR A 148 1.44 -2.04 -0.86
C THR A 148 0.89 -2.38 0.52
N ASN A 149 -0.40 -2.71 0.62
CA ASN A 149 -1.00 -3.09 1.89
C ASN A 149 -0.43 -4.39 2.45
N THR A 150 -0.06 -5.33 1.57
CA THR A 150 0.61 -6.58 1.95
C THR A 150 2.00 -6.31 2.52
N PHE A 151 2.82 -5.48 1.86
CA PHE A 151 4.14 -5.11 2.33
C PHE A 151 4.10 -4.29 3.62
N LEU A 152 3.15 -3.37 3.79
CA LEU A 152 2.98 -2.62 5.03
C LEU A 152 2.60 -3.54 6.20
N LYS A 153 1.73 -4.54 5.97
CA LYS A 153 1.40 -5.56 6.97
C LYS A 153 2.62 -6.41 7.30
N ALA A 154 3.38 -6.86 6.29
CA ALA A 154 4.61 -7.61 6.48
C ALA A 154 5.66 -6.81 7.25
N ALA A 155 5.86 -5.54 6.94
CA ALA A 155 6.80 -4.68 7.68
C ALA A 155 6.39 -4.50 9.15
N ARG A 156 5.08 -4.38 9.41
CA ARG A 156 4.56 -4.26 10.77
C ARG A 156 4.71 -5.56 11.57
N ASN A 157 4.30 -6.68 10.96
CA ASN A 157 4.01 -7.94 11.61
C ASN A 157 4.99 -9.07 11.26
N GLY A 158 6.01 -8.86 10.42
CA GLY A 158 6.91 -9.92 9.95
C GLY A 158 6.27 -10.96 9.02
N ALA A 159 4.96 -10.84 8.79
CA ALA A 159 4.12 -11.72 7.99
C ALA A 159 2.93 -10.94 7.45
N ASN A 160 2.21 -11.52 6.47
CA ASN A 160 1.03 -10.89 5.85
C ASN A 160 -0.23 -10.95 6.73
N ASP A 161 -0.10 -11.35 7.99
CA ASP A 161 -1.20 -11.48 8.94
C ASP A 161 -1.80 -10.12 9.29
N THR A 162 -3.12 -10.09 9.51
CA THR A 162 -3.86 -8.88 9.85
C THR A 162 -3.78 -8.52 11.33
N VAL A 163 -3.46 -9.49 12.20
CA VAL A 163 -3.45 -9.32 13.65
C VAL A 163 -2.10 -8.75 14.09
N ASP A 164 -2.20 -7.62 14.75
CA ASP A 164 -1.13 -6.70 15.11
C ASP A 164 -0.34 -7.15 16.37
N ASP A 165 -0.52 -8.42 16.77
CA ASP A 165 0.11 -9.14 17.91
C ASP A 165 0.29 -10.64 17.58
N ALA A 166 0.26 -11.01 16.29
CA ALA A 166 0.42 -12.41 15.89
C ALA A 166 1.83 -12.89 16.22
N GLN A 167 1.93 -14.03 16.90
CA GLN A 167 3.21 -14.63 17.27
C GLN A 167 4.05 -14.99 16.03
N ALA A 168 3.45 -15.17 14.86
CA ALA A 168 4.12 -15.55 13.61
C ALA A 168 5.22 -14.57 13.16
N GLY A 169 5.17 -13.32 13.60
CA GLY A 169 6.19 -12.30 13.31
C GLY A 169 7.25 -12.08 14.38
N LEU A 170 7.25 -12.92 15.40
CA LEU A 170 8.11 -12.83 16.58
C LEU A 170 8.88 -14.15 16.74
N ASP A 171 10.04 -14.07 17.37
CA ASP A 171 10.90 -15.23 17.55
C ASP A 171 11.54 -15.24 18.96
N THR A 172 12.40 -16.20 19.22
CA THR A 172 13.30 -16.15 20.38
C THR A 172 14.21 -14.92 20.31
N ARG A 173 14.62 -14.40 21.48
CA ARG A 173 15.35 -13.12 21.56
C ARG A 173 16.66 -13.10 20.78
N ASP A 174 17.40 -14.20 20.80
CA ASP A 174 18.62 -14.38 20.02
C ASP A 174 18.39 -14.22 18.51
N LYS A 175 17.32 -14.80 17.97
CA LYS A 175 16.99 -14.71 16.54
C LYS A 175 16.37 -13.39 16.12
N ALA A 176 15.54 -12.82 16.99
CA ALA A 176 14.75 -11.63 16.69
C ALA A 176 15.53 -10.32 16.94
N CYS A 177 16.52 -10.34 17.82
CA CYS A 177 17.27 -9.14 18.21
C CYS A 177 18.78 -9.22 17.94
N ALA A 178 19.40 -10.41 17.88
CA ALA A 178 20.88 -10.54 17.84
C ALA A 178 21.42 -11.23 16.58
N SER A 179 22.72 -11.04 16.31
CA SER A 179 23.41 -11.45 15.06
C SER A 179 23.98 -12.87 15.03
N ALA A 180 24.00 -13.62 16.13
CA ALA A 180 24.65 -14.94 16.19
C ALA A 180 24.01 -15.97 15.24
N ASP A 181 22.71 -15.83 14.99
CA ASP A 181 21.94 -16.54 13.97
C ASP A 181 20.90 -15.65 13.25
N GLY A 182 20.58 -14.46 13.78
CA GLY A 182 20.15 -13.22 13.08
C GLY A 182 19.00 -13.27 12.07
N SER A 183 18.39 -14.43 11.88
CA SER A 183 17.53 -14.68 10.74
C SER A 183 16.21 -13.89 10.79
N SER A 184 15.87 -13.31 11.94
CA SER A 184 14.60 -12.62 12.17
C SER A 184 14.75 -11.15 12.60
N ALA A 185 15.98 -10.65 12.82
CA ALA A 185 16.22 -9.25 13.16
C ALA A 185 15.80 -8.31 12.02
N GLY A 186 15.15 -7.18 12.37
CA GLY A 186 14.69 -6.18 11.40
C GLY A 186 13.54 -6.62 10.50
N LYS A 187 12.98 -7.83 10.68
CA LYS A 187 11.86 -8.32 9.85
C LYS A 187 10.51 -7.73 10.22
N SER A 188 10.34 -7.27 11.45
CA SER A 188 9.08 -6.69 11.89
C SER A 188 9.28 -5.54 12.88
N ILE A 189 8.57 -4.44 12.64
CA ILE A 189 8.62 -3.27 13.51
C ILE A 189 8.18 -3.63 14.93
N MET A 190 7.18 -4.51 15.09
CA MET A 190 6.75 -4.94 16.42
C MET A 190 7.84 -5.71 17.18
N SER A 191 8.62 -6.55 16.47
CA SER A 191 9.74 -7.30 17.06
C SER A 191 10.85 -6.35 17.47
N ASP A 192 11.24 -5.43 16.59
CA ASP A 192 12.29 -4.46 16.87
C ASP A 192 11.94 -3.57 18.06
N VAL A 193 10.67 -3.15 18.18
CA VAL A 193 10.19 -2.42 19.37
C VAL A 193 10.25 -3.31 20.63
N ALA A 194 9.89 -4.59 20.55
CA ALA A 194 9.98 -5.50 21.69
C ALA A 194 11.44 -5.71 22.14
N CYS A 195 12.37 -5.86 21.19
CA CYS A 195 13.81 -5.97 21.42
C CYS A 195 14.37 -4.73 22.13
N LEU A 196 13.97 -3.55 21.65
CA LEU A 196 14.46 -2.24 22.11
C LEU A 196 13.89 -1.84 23.47
N CYS A 197 12.64 -2.20 23.75
CA CYS A 197 11.89 -1.71 24.91
C CYS A 197 11.73 -2.74 26.03
N SER A 198 12.42 -3.88 25.96
CA SER A 198 12.40 -4.89 27.01
C SER A 198 13.78 -5.50 27.26
N GLY A 199 14.07 -5.86 28.52
CA GLY A 199 15.33 -6.48 28.93
C GLY A 199 15.34 -6.89 30.40
N ALA A 200 16.34 -7.67 30.82
CA ALA A 200 16.41 -8.28 32.16
C ALA A 200 16.42 -7.26 33.31
N SER A 201 16.99 -6.07 33.09
CA SER A 201 17.05 -4.98 34.08
C SER A 201 16.48 -3.69 33.50
N ALA A 202 15.34 -3.81 32.79
CA ALA A 202 14.71 -2.69 32.11
C ALA A 202 14.31 -1.57 33.09
N ALA A 203 14.91 -0.39 32.91
CA ALA A 203 14.49 0.84 33.53
C ALA A 203 14.58 1.97 32.51
N ASN A 204 13.42 2.54 32.17
CA ASN A 204 13.28 3.68 31.27
C ASN A 204 13.89 3.44 29.86
N LEU A 205 13.86 2.21 29.32
CA LEU A 205 14.58 1.90 28.08
C LEU A 205 14.11 2.79 26.90
N CYS A 206 12.82 2.75 26.58
CA CYS A 206 12.24 3.49 25.45
C CYS A 206 11.54 4.80 25.83
N TYR A 207 11.05 4.90 27.07
CA TYR A 207 10.37 6.07 27.59
C TYR A 207 10.33 6.01 29.12
N ASN A 208 10.06 7.16 29.74
CA ASN A 208 10.05 7.26 31.20
C ASN A 208 8.92 6.40 31.80
N GLY A 209 9.24 5.58 32.79
CA GLY A 209 8.35 4.58 33.38
C GLY A 209 8.28 3.25 32.63
N ASN A 210 9.04 3.06 31.55
CA ASN A 210 9.15 1.76 30.89
C ASN A 210 10.05 0.80 31.69
N SER A 211 9.47 -0.19 32.37
CA SER A 211 10.19 -1.21 33.16
C SER A 211 9.90 -2.63 32.65
N ASN A 212 9.78 -2.79 31.34
CA ASN A 212 9.29 -4.01 30.73
C ASN A 212 10.37 -5.10 30.72
N THR A 213 10.23 -6.13 31.52
CA THR A 213 11.19 -7.25 31.60
C THR A 213 10.72 -8.53 30.90
N ALA A 214 9.60 -8.46 30.17
CA ALA A 214 8.94 -9.65 29.64
C ALA A 214 9.76 -10.41 28.60
N TYR A 215 10.64 -9.73 27.85
CA TYR A 215 11.44 -10.31 26.77
C TYR A 215 12.93 -10.13 27.04
N ALA A 216 13.46 -10.78 28.08
CA ALA A 216 14.87 -10.78 28.45
C ALA A 216 15.70 -11.83 27.68
N ASN A 217 16.97 -12.04 28.08
CA ASN A 217 17.84 -13.06 27.47
C ASN A 217 17.19 -14.45 27.50
N THR A 218 17.35 -15.23 26.43
CA THR A 218 16.77 -16.58 26.23
C THR A 218 15.23 -16.66 26.19
N CYS A 219 14.53 -15.53 26.11
CA CYS A 219 13.06 -15.51 26.03
C CYS A 219 12.52 -15.94 24.66
N THR A 220 11.25 -16.36 24.66
CA THR A 220 10.54 -16.94 23.50
C THR A 220 9.72 -15.90 22.71
N ALA A 221 9.13 -16.31 21.58
CA ALA A 221 8.19 -15.47 20.83
C ALA A 221 6.96 -15.02 21.66
N SER A 222 6.45 -15.86 22.58
CA SER A 222 5.32 -15.49 23.46
C SER A 222 5.69 -14.36 24.44
N ASN A 223 6.94 -14.38 24.90
CA ASN A 223 7.50 -13.29 25.71
C ASN A 223 7.58 -11.98 24.90
N ALA A 224 7.96 -12.06 23.61
CA ALA A 224 7.95 -10.91 22.72
C ALA A 224 6.53 -10.33 22.53
N VAL A 225 5.50 -11.18 22.38
CA VAL A 225 4.08 -10.72 22.30
C VAL A 225 3.72 -9.89 23.53
N THR A 226 4.09 -10.40 24.71
CA THR A 226 3.83 -9.72 25.99
C THR A 226 4.57 -8.38 26.04
N ALA A 227 5.83 -8.35 25.63
CA ALA A 227 6.65 -7.15 25.64
C ALA A 227 6.09 -6.08 24.67
N TRP A 228 5.75 -6.47 23.45
CA TRP A 228 5.13 -5.59 22.45
C TRP A 228 3.78 -5.05 22.94
N SER A 229 2.90 -5.90 23.46
CA SER A 229 1.58 -5.51 23.96
C SER A 229 1.67 -4.42 25.03
N ALA A 230 2.69 -4.47 25.89
CA ALA A 230 2.90 -3.47 26.95
C ALA A 230 3.30 -2.08 26.43
N VAL A 231 3.89 -1.98 25.23
CA VAL A 231 4.41 -0.72 24.67
C VAL A 231 3.63 -0.21 23.45
N LYS A 232 2.89 -1.08 22.77
CA LYS A 232 2.08 -0.79 21.58
C LYS A 232 1.16 0.42 21.73
N ALA A 233 0.50 0.55 22.89
CA ALA A 233 -0.39 1.68 23.17
C ALA A 233 0.34 3.03 23.12
N LYS A 234 1.62 3.07 23.50
CA LYS A 234 2.45 4.28 23.39
C LYS A 234 2.73 4.62 21.94
N CYS A 235 3.06 3.64 21.09
CA CYS A 235 3.21 3.90 19.66
C CYS A 235 1.90 4.39 19.02
N LYS A 236 0.75 3.78 19.35
CA LYS A 236 -0.56 4.23 18.82
C LYS A 236 -0.92 5.66 19.20
N ALA A 237 -0.46 6.15 20.36
CA ALA A 237 -0.82 7.46 20.88
C ALA A 237 -0.04 8.63 20.24
N GLN A 238 1.04 8.39 19.48
CA GLN A 238 1.97 9.45 19.06
C GLN A 238 1.49 10.38 17.91
N GLY A 239 0.21 10.39 17.56
CA GLY A 239 -0.38 11.34 16.59
C GLY A 239 -1.50 10.74 15.75
N THR A 240 -1.87 11.42 14.66
CA THR A 240 -2.99 11.01 13.78
C THR A 240 -2.67 9.80 12.91
N LYS A 241 -3.70 9.00 12.62
CA LYS A 241 -3.68 7.90 11.66
C LYS A 241 -4.07 8.46 10.29
N GLN A 242 -3.20 8.33 9.30
CA GLN A 242 -3.48 8.70 7.91
C GLN A 242 -2.96 7.58 7.02
N ALA A 243 -3.60 7.40 5.85
CA ALA A 243 -3.07 6.50 4.83
C ALA A 243 -1.65 6.95 4.46
N PRO A 244 -0.69 6.02 4.37
CA PRO A 244 0.69 6.39 4.11
C PRO A 244 0.83 6.91 2.68
N THR A 245 1.57 8.00 2.54
CA THR A 245 2.05 8.52 1.25
C THR A 245 3.46 8.01 0.97
N GLU A 246 3.87 8.01 -0.30
CA GLU A 246 5.26 7.71 -0.70
C GLU A 246 6.26 8.55 0.11
N ALA A 247 6.05 9.87 0.17
CA ALA A 247 6.92 10.78 0.91
C ALA A 247 7.03 10.44 2.40
N GLN A 248 5.93 10.01 3.04
CA GLN A 248 5.95 9.58 4.43
C GLN A 248 6.71 8.27 4.63
N ILE A 249 6.54 7.30 3.73
CA ILE A 249 7.28 6.02 3.77
C ILE A 249 8.77 6.30 3.61
N THR A 250 9.18 7.05 2.59
CA THR A 250 10.59 7.41 2.36
C THR A 250 11.19 8.15 3.55
N ALA A 251 10.50 9.16 4.08
CA ALA A 251 10.98 9.93 5.22
C ALA A 251 11.15 9.05 6.48
N THR A 252 10.26 8.06 6.66
CA THR A 252 10.33 7.11 7.77
C THR A 252 11.53 6.17 7.61
N ILE A 253 11.73 5.61 6.42
CA ILE A 253 12.90 4.75 6.12
C ILE A 253 14.19 5.52 6.38
N SER A 254 14.33 6.73 5.83
CA SER A 254 15.53 7.55 6.06
C SER A 254 15.70 7.95 7.52
N ALA A 255 14.61 8.09 8.29
CA ALA A 255 14.71 8.32 9.73
C ALA A 255 15.23 7.09 10.47
N LEU A 256 14.81 5.89 10.08
CA LEU A 256 15.29 4.63 10.65
C LEU A 256 16.77 4.40 10.33
N GLU A 257 17.16 4.59 9.06
CA GLU A 257 18.56 4.47 8.62
C GLU A 257 19.50 5.38 9.42
N ARG A 258 19.06 6.61 9.74
CA ARG A 258 19.85 7.54 10.57
C ARG A 258 20.01 7.11 12.03
N GLN A 259 19.18 6.19 12.52
CA GLN A 259 19.25 5.70 13.89
C GLN A 259 20.12 4.45 14.01
N LEU A 260 20.35 3.73 12.91
CA LEU A 260 21.27 2.60 12.89
C LEU A 260 22.70 3.06 13.20
N GLY A 261 23.30 2.49 14.24
CA GLY A 261 24.63 2.82 14.72
C GLY A 261 24.81 4.21 15.31
N ALA A 262 23.74 4.99 15.49
CA ALA A 262 23.83 6.33 16.05
C ALA A 262 24.26 6.33 17.53
N ASP A 263 23.87 5.28 18.27
CA ASP A 263 24.06 5.17 19.72
C ASP A 263 24.92 3.98 20.15
N ALA A 264 25.20 3.02 19.26
CA ALA A 264 25.99 1.84 19.57
C ALA A 264 27.51 2.13 19.55
N THR A 265 28.23 1.69 20.59
CA THR A 265 29.70 1.79 20.66
C THR A 265 30.34 0.40 20.51
N GLY A 266 31.21 0.21 19.51
CA GLY A 266 31.86 -1.10 19.24
C GLY A 266 32.07 -1.37 17.75
N VAL A 267 32.66 -2.54 17.42
CA VAL A 267 33.26 -2.81 16.09
C VAL A 267 32.23 -3.07 14.96
N ASP A 268 30.95 -3.35 15.27
CA ASP A 268 29.88 -3.58 14.28
C ASP A 268 28.61 -2.77 14.59
N ALA A 269 28.76 -1.51 14.99
CA ALA A 269 27.65 -0.65 15.40
C ALA A 269 26.66 -0.28 14.26
N THR A 270 27.06 -0.32 13.00
CA THR A 270 26.30 0.29 11.88
C THR A 270 24.95 -0.33 11.57
N THR A 271 24.67 -1.54 12.09
CA THR A 271 23.39 -2.25 11.88
C THR A 271 22.56 -2.36 13.16
N ILE A 272 23.01 -1.76 14.27
CA ILE A 272 22.36 -1.86 15.58
C ILE A 272 21.47 -0.64 15.78
N LEU A 273 20.23 -0.88 16.20
CA LEU A 273 19.28 0.16 16.56
C LEU A 273 19.21 0.34 18.09
N GLY A 274 19.39 1.59 18.52
CA GLY A 274 19.41 1.98 19.94
C GLY A 274 20.71 1.65 20.66
N GLY A 275 20.72 1.89 21.97
CA GLY A 275 21.72 1.35 22.88
C GLY A 275 22.51 2.34 23.74
N GLY A 276 23.44 1.72 24.49
CA GLY A 276 24.45 2.35 25.34
C GLY A 276 25.80 1.64 25.13
N ALA A 277 26.65 1.53 26.15
CA ALA A 277 28.06 1.11 25.99
C ALA A 277 28.33 -0.34 25.48
N SER A 278 27.30 -1.16 25.20
CA SER A 278 27.42 -2.53 24.69
C SER A 278 26.71 -2.70 23.35
N ALA A 279 27.36 -3.42 22.43
CA ALA A 279 26.82 -3.80 21.12
C ALA A 279 25.96 -5.08 21.16
N ASP A 280 25.76 -5.69 22.33
CA ASP A 280 25.00 -6.95 22.43
C ASP A 280 23.48 -6.71 22.47
N CYS A 281 22.73 -7.32 21.53
CA CYS A 281 21.27 -7.20 21.49
C CYS A 281 20.52 -8.26 22.34
N ASN A 282 21.21 -8.99 23.21
CA ASN A 282 20.67 -10.11 23.98
C ASN A 282 19.75 -9.71 25.15
N GLY A 283 19.66 -8.42 25.50
CA GLY A 283 18.80 -7.89 26.58
C GLY A 283 19.14 -8.43 27.97
N GLY A 284 20.34 -8.98 28.16
CA GLY A 284 20.81 -9.53 29.43
C GLY A 284 21.27 -8.47 30.43
N THR A 285 21.33 -7.19 30.03
CA THR A 285 21.81 -6.08 30.88
C THR A 285 20.75 -4.98 31.01
N GLY A 286 21.11 -3.87 31.67
CA GLY A 286 20.27 -2.66 31.76
C GLY A 286 20.16 -1.85 30.45
N VAL A 287 20.79 -2.31 29.37
CA VAL A 287 20.62 -1.80 28.00
C VAL A 287 20.05 -2.90 27.10
N ALA A 288 19.18 -2.51 26.18
CA ALA A 288 18.56 -3.40 25.20
C ALA A 288 18.64 -2.76 23.82
N ASN A 289 19.09 -3.51 22.83
CA ASN A 289 19.27 -3.07 21.45
C ASN A 289 18.46 -3.98 20.51
N ALA A 290 18.23 -3.51 19.29
CA ALA A 290 17.58 -4.27 18.22
C ALA A 290 18.48 -4.35 16.99
#